data_AF-A0A7C6D366-F1
#
_entry.id   AF-A0A7C6D366-F1
#
_cell.length_a   1.000
_cell.length_b   1.000
_cell.length_c   1.000
_cell.angle_alpha   90.00
_cell.angle_beta   90.00
_cell.angle_gamma   90.00
#
_symmetry.space_group_name_H-M   'P 1'
#
loop_
_entity.id
_entity.type
_entity.pdbx_description
1 polymer ?
#
loop_
_entity_poly.entity_id
_entity_poly.type
_entity_poly.pdbx_seq_one_letter_code
_entity_poly.pdbx_strand_id
1 'polypeptide(L)'
;GKMQALIEGLTQAGFAVRGYLGEHSQANGNLYQLSNQITLGLTEMQILDGFKQMIDEVLELERKYRTEMYQENPDRIQDRIFRSYGELLYARMMSEGEAMKRISDLRLGISLGIIKTHEEADMAKLVSHVGSAAVQKDSGEVMTVAKQEIRRAEIVRNILAQTKKS
;
A
#
# COMPACT_ATOMS: atom_id res chain seq x y z
N GLY A 1 1.89 -16.99 6.16
CA GLY A 1 3.08 -17.65 6.72
C GLY A 1 4.01 -16.65 7.37
N LYS A 2 4.99 -16.13 6.62
CA LYS A 2 6.09 -15.30 7.13
C LYS A 2 5.67 -13.95 7.76
N MET A 3 4.69 -13.25 7.18
CA MET A 3 4.20 -11.97 7.70
C MET A 3 3.40 -12.10 9.01
N GLN A 4 2.74 -13.25 9.23
CA GLN A 4 1.92 -13.47 10.44
C GLN A 4 2.82 -13.56 11.69
N ALA A 5 3.93 -14.31 11.58
CA ALA A 5 4.92 -14.41 12.65
C ALA A 5 5.56 -13.06 12.98
N LEU A 6 5.80 -12.21 11.96
CA LEU A 6 6.28 -10.85 12.16
C LEU A 6 5.25 -10.02 12.94
N ILE A 7 3.98 -10.03 12.52
CA ILE A 7 2.89 -9.32 13.20
C ILE A 7 2.75 -9.77 14.67
N GLU A 8 2.88 -11.06 14.94
CA GLU A 8 2.82 -11.61 16.30
C GLU A 8 3.99 -11.11 17.16
N GLY A 9 5.22 -11.09 16.62
CA GLY A 9 6.38 -10.51 17.30
C GLY A 9 6.22 -9.01 17.59
N LEU A 10 5.66 -8.26 16.65
CA LEU A 10 5.35 -6.83 16.83
C LEU A 10 4.32 -6.60 17.93
N THR A 11 3.33 -7.48 18.02
CA THR A 11 2.31 -7.42 19.07
C THR A 11 2.91 -7.71 20.45
N GLN A 12 3.81 -8.69 20.55
CA GLN A 12 4.53 -8.99 21.79
C GLN A 12 5.44 -7.84 22.26
N ALA A 13 5.98 -7.08 21.31
CA ALA A 13 6.80 -5.89 21.58
C ALA A 13 5.98 -4.64 21.96
N GLY A 14 4.65 -4.75 22.09
CA GLY A 14 3.78 -3.64 22.51
C GLY A 14 3.29 -2.73 21.37
N PHE A 15 3.31 -3.22 20.13
CA PHE A 15 2.81 -2.49 18.96
C PHE A 15 1.51 -3.10 18.42
N ALA A 16 0.58 -2.24 18.02
CA ALA A 16 -0.58 -2.65 17.24
C ALA A 16 -0.21 -2.69 15.76
N VAL A 17 -0.54 -3.79 15.09
CA VAL A 17 -0.48 -3.90 13.63
C VAL A 17 -1.89 -4.05 13.08
N ARG A 18 -2.27 -3.21 12.12
CA ARG A 18 -3.58 -3.28 11.44
C ARG A 18 -3.40 -3.14 9.94
N GLY A 19 -4.29 -3.76 9.16
CA GLY A 19 -4.35 -3.48 7.74
C GLY A 19 -4.73 -2.02 7.50
N TYR A 20 -4.14 -1.38 6.51
CA TYR A 20 -4.48 0.00 6.14
C TYR A 20 -5.91 0.11 5.56
N LEU A 21 -6.43 -0.98 4.98
CA LEU A 21 -7.78 -1.07 4.46
C LEU A 21 -8.71 -1.80 5.44
N GLY A 22 -9.64 -1.05 6.03
CA GLY A 22 -10.82 -1.57 6.73
C GLY A 22 -10.67 -1.75 8.24
N GLU A 23 -11.70 -1.38 8.99
CA GLU A 23 -11.91 -1.89 10.34
C GLU A 23 -12.16 -3.41 10.27
N HIS A 24 -11.34 -4.18 10.98
CA HIS A 24 -11.56 -5.57 11.38
C HIS A 24 -11.29 -6.76 10.44
N SER A 25 -10.89 -6.68 9.17
CA SER A 25 -10.35 -7.91 8.54
C SER A 25 -9.53 -7.72 7.26
N GLN A 26 -8.40 -8.45 7.24
CA GLN A 26 -7.49 -8.74 6.14
C GLN A 26 -6.83 -7.52 5.47
N ALA A 27 -5.50 -7.45 5.55
CA ALA A 27 -4.65 -6.48 4.86
C ALA A 27 -4.71 -6.64 3.34
N ASN A 28 -5.85 -6.27 2.74
CA ASN A 28 -6.00 -6.19 1.30
C ASN A 28 -4.97 -5.17 0.79
N GLY A 29 -4.09 -5.61 -0.12
CA GLY A 29 -3.03 -4.77 -0.70
C GLY A 29 -1.74 -4.67 0.12
N ASN A 30 -1.46 -5.57 1.08
CA ASN A 30 -0.17 -5.64 1.79
C ASN A 30 0.26 -4.32 2.46
N LEU A 31 -0.69 -3.42 2.75
CA LEU A 31 -0.45 -2.16 3.45
C LEU A 31 -0.82 -2.33 4.91
N TYR A 32 0.12 -2.00 5.78
CA TYR A 32 -0.02 -2.15 7.23
C TYR A 32 0.22 -0.81 7.92
N GLN A 33 -0.55 -0.56 8.97
CA GLN A 33 -0.35 0.52 9.92
C GLN A 33 0.22 -0.07 11.21
N LEU A 34 1.30 0.54 11.70
CA LEU A 34 1.95 0.22 12.97
C LEU A 34 1.74 1.38 13.94
N SER A 35 1.32 1.07 15.17
CA SER A 35 1.13 2.08 16.21
C SER A 35 1.61 1.57 17.57
N ASN A 36 2.27 2.43 18.35
CA ASN A 36 2.64 2.12 19.73
C ASN A 36 1.39 1.92 20.62
N GLN A 37 1.41 0.88 21.48
CA GLN A 37 0.39 0.68 22.52
C GLN A 37 0.94 0.89 23.94
N ILE A 38 2.25 1.10 24.12
CA ILE A 38 2.85 1.34 25.43
C ILE A 38 2.66 2.80 25.82
N THR A 39 1.88 3.05 26.87
CA THR A 39 1.52 4.42 27.30
C THR A 39 2.12 4.84 28.64
N LEU A 40 2.61 3.91 29.46
CA LEU A 40 3.14 4.17 30.80
C LEU A 40 4.46 3.43 31.03
N GLY A 41 5.34 4.01 31.84
CA GLY A 41 6.57 3.36 32.29
C GLY A 41 7.78 3.50 31.35
N LEU A 42 7.60 4.09 30.17
CA LEU A 42 8.67 4.45 29.24
C LEU A 42 8.58 5.92 28.85
N THR A 43 9.74 6.54 28.63
CA THR A 43 9.81 7.87 28.03
C THR A 43 9.51 7.81 26.53
N GLU A 44 9.07 8.92 25.94
CA GLU A 44 8.85 9.02 24.49
C GLU A 44 10.11 8.64 23.69
N MET A 45 11.29 9.01 24.18
CA MET A 45 12.56 8.68 23.53
C MET A 45 12.82 7.17 23.50
N GLN A 46 12.58 6.48 24.62
CA GLN A 46 12.71 5.01 24.68
C GLN A 46 11.71 4.30 23.77
N ILE A 47 10.47 4.81 23.69
CA ILE A 47 9.45 4.29 22.78
C ILE A 47 9.89 4.48 21.33
N LEU A 48 10.39 5.67 20.97
CA LEU A 48 10.85 5.97 19.61
C LEU A 48 12.06 5.12 19.21
N ASP A 49 13.01 4.90 20.10
CA ASP A 49 14.20 4.11 19.80
C ASP A 49 13.87 2.62 19.62
N GLY A 50 13.02 2.07 20.49
CA GLY A 50 12.51 0.71 20.32
C GLY A 50 11.68 0.55 19.04
N PHE A 51 10.86 1.55 18.70
CA PHE A 51 10.09 1.56 17.46
C PHE A 51 10.98 1.58 16.21
N LYS A 52 12.03 2.41 16.19
CA LYS A 52 12.98 2.48 15.06
C LYS A 52 13.68 1.15 14.83
N GLN A 53 14.24 0.57 15.89
CA GLN A 53 14.95 -0.72 15.79
C GLN A 53 14.03 -1.81 15.20
N MET A 54 12.80 -1.87 15.70
CA MET A 54 11.81 -2.81 15.19
C MET A 54 11.46 -2.56 13.71
N ILE A 55 11.29 -1.30 13.32
CA ILE A 55 11.00 -0.93 11.92
C ILE A 55 12.15 -1.38 11.01
N ASP A 56 13.39 -1.22 11.45
CA ASP A 56 14.56 -1.67 10.69
C ASP A 56 14.57 -3.19 10.49
N GLU A 57 14.27 -3.98 11.52
CA GLU A 57 14.14 -5.44 11.42
C GLU A 57 13.02 -5.86 10.45
N VAL A 58 11.88 -5.19 10.50
CA VAL A 58 10.75 -5.40 9.58
C VAL A 58 11.17 -5.11 8.14
N LEU A 59 11.88 -4.01 7.90
CA LEU A 59 12.35 -3.61 6.58
C LEU A 59 13.36 -4.60 6.00
N GLU A 60 14.27 -5.12 6.81
CA GLU A 60 15.23 -6.14 6.39
C GLU A 60 14.53 -7.44 5.96
N LEU A 61 13.58 -7.91 6.78
CA LEU A 61 12.81 -9.12 6.46
C LEU A 61 11.95 -8.94 5.21
N GLU A 62 11.29 -7.81 5.05
CA GLU A 62 10.49 -7.52 3.87
C GLU A 62 11.36 -7.49 2.60
N ARG A 63 12.53 -6.83 2.63
CA ARG A 63 13.46 -6.78 1.49
C ARG A 63 13.97 -8.16 1.11
N LYS A 64 14.34 -8.97 2.10
CA LYS A 64 14.75 -10.37 1.90
C LYS A 64 13.63 -11.17 1.23
N TYR A 65 12.43 -11.17 1.80
CA TYR A 65 11.32 -11.96 1.29
C TYR A 65 10.81 -11.48 -0.07
N ARG A 66 10.83 -10.18 -0.34
CA ARG A 66 10.52 -9.61 -1.65
C ARG A 66 11.49 -10.13 -2.72
N THR A 67 12.78 -10.19 -2.40
CA THR A 67 13.81 -10.70 -3.31
C THR A 67 13.65 -12.20 -3.55
N GLU A 68 13.48 -12.99 -2.49
CA GLU A 68 13.23 -14.44 -2.57
C GLU A 68 11.99 -14.74 -3.43
N MET A 69 10.86 -14.07 -3.14
CA MET A 69 9.60 -14.23 -3.87
C MET A 69 9.77 -13.91 -5.37
N TYR A 70 10.54 -12.87 -5.71
CA TYR A 70 10.79 -12.53 -7.11
C TYR A 70 11.66 -13.58 -7.80
N GLN A 71 12.71 -14.07 -7.14
CA GLN A 71 13.62 -15.08 -7.69
C GLN A 71 12.94 -16.43 -7.91
N GLU A 72 11.98 -16.80 -7.06
CA GLU A 72 11.22 -18.05 -7.20
C GLU A 72 10.37 -18.09 -8.48
N ASN A 73 9.78 -16.96 -8.89
CA ASN A 73 8.95 -16.91 -10.10
C ASN A 73 8.88 -15.50 -10.74
N PRO A 74 9.94 -15.06 -11.43
CA PRO A 74 10.02 -13.71 -11.99
C PRO A 74 8.88 -13.41 -12.97
N ASP A 75 8.60 -14.34 -13.89
CA ASP A 75 7.61 -14.15 -14.96
C ASP A 75 6.20 -13.95 -14.40
N ARG A 76 5.80 -14.75 -13.40
CA ARG A 76 4.49 -14.62 -12.76
C ARG A 76 4.35 -13.30 -11.99
N ILE A 77 5.43 -12.85 -11.35
CA ILE A 77 5.42 -11.57 -10.62
C ILE A 77 5.33 -10.41 -11.62
N GLN A 78 6.09 -10.45 -12.72
CA GLN A 78 6.00 -9.45 -13.78
C GLN A 78 4.60 -9.40 -14.40
N ASP A 79 4.01 -10.54 -14.78
CA ASP A 79 2.64 -10.59 -15.33
C ASP A 79 1.62 -9.99 -14.34
N ARG A 80 1.70 -10.33 -13.05
CA ARG A 80 0.83 -9.74 -12.02
C ARG A 80 0.95 -8.21 -11.97
N ILE A 81 2.19 -7.70 -11.95
CA ILE A 81 2.47 -6.27 -11.88
C ILE A 81 1.92 -5.55 -13.13
N PHE A 82 2.19 -6.08 -14.33
CA PHE A 82 1.75 -5.44 -15.56
C PHE A 82 0.24 -5.52 -15.77
N ARG A 83 -0.44 -6.58 -15.31
CA ARG A 83 -1.92 -6.64 -15.26
C ARG A 83 -2.48 -5.54 -14.37
N SER A 84 -1.97 -5.45 -13.14
CA SER A 84 -2.37 -4.39 -12.21
C SER A 84 -2.10 -3.00 -12.77
N TYR A 85 -0.97 -2.82 -13.47
CA TYR A 85 -0.64 -1.56 -14.12
C TYR A 85 -1.62 -1.23 -15.27
N GLY A 86 -1.93 -2.20 -16.13
CA GLY A 86 -2.94 -2.03 -17.18
C GLY A 86 -4.32 -1.70 -16.65
N GLU A 87 -4.76 -2.38 -15.58
CA GLU A 87 -6.02 -2.08 -14.90
C GLU A 87 -6.05 -0.63 -14.40
N LEU A 88 -4.99 -0.17 -13.73
CA LEU A 88 -4.90 1.23 -13.28
C LEU A 88 -4.91 2.25 -14.43
N LEU A 89 -4.33 1.90 -15.58
CA LEU A 89 -4.27 2.79 -16.75
C LEU A 89 -5.59 2.86 -17.54
N TYR A 90 -6.41 1.81 -17.53
CA TYR A 90 -7.52 1.69 -18.48
C TYR A 90 -8.90 1.43 -17.86
N ALA A 91 -8.98 0.92 -16.63
CA ALA A 91 -10.25 0.64 -15.98
C ALA A 91 -11.11 1.90 -15.91
N ARG A 92 -12.43 1.76 -16.12
CA ARG A 92 -13.41 2.87 -16.09
C ARG A 92 -14.21 2.96 -14.80
N MET A 93 -14.12 1.95 -13.97
CA MET A 93 -14.77 1.83 -12.68
C MET A 93 -13.88 0.97 -11.80
N MET A 94 -13.71 1.34 -10.54
CA MET A 94 -12.81 0.63 -9.62
C MET A 94 -13.25 0.85 -8.18
N SER A 95 -13.37 -0.23 -7.42
CA SER A 95 -13.63 -0.14 -5.98
C SER A 95 -12.40 0.39 -5.22
N GLU A 96 -12.57 0.86 -4.00
CA GLU A 96 -11.44 1.32 -3.16
C GLU A 96 -10.44 0.18 -2.87
N GLY A 97 -10.97 -1.01 -2.52
CA GLY A 97 -10.14 -2.18 -2.25
C GLY A 97 -9.37 -2.67 -3.48
N GLU A 98 -10.00 -2.66 -4.65
CA GLU A 98 -9.35 -2.98 -5.91
C GLU A 98 -8.23 -1.99 -6.22
N ALA A 99 -8.52 -0.68 -6.17
CA ALA A 99 -7.52 0.36 -6.43
C ALA A 99 -6.28 0.18 -5.57
N MET A 100 -6.48 -0.01 -4.27
CA MET A 100 -5.39 -0.12 -3.31
C MET A 100 -4.58 -1.41 -3.49
N LYS A 101 -5.24 -2.52 -3.84
CA LYS A 101 -4.55 -3.75 -4.24
C LYS A 101 -3.67 -3.53 -5.46
N ARG A 102 -4.17 -2.84 -6.49
CA ARG A 102 -3.42 -2.56 -7.73
C ARG A 102 -2.28 -1.58 -7.52
N ILE A 103 -2.49 -0.56 -6.71
CA ILE A 103 -1.43 0.39 -6.30
C ILE A 103 -0.32 -0.35 -5.55
N SER A 104 -0.66 -1.30 -4.68
CA SER A 104 0.34 -2.13 -3.99
C SER A 104 1.18 -2.98 -4.95
N ASP A 105 0.54 -3.64 -5.92
CA ASP A 105 1.25 -4.38 -6.98
C ASP A 105 2.17 -3.47 -7.79
N LEU A 106 1.70 -2.28 -8.15
CA LEU A 106 2.50 -1.30 -8.90
C LEU A 106 3.70 -0.80 -8.08
N ARG A 107 3.50 -0.53 -6.79
CA ARG A 107 4.57 -0.15 -5.86
C ARG A 107 5.63 -1.24 -5.73
N LEU A 108 5.22 -2.51 -5.64
CA LEU A 108 6.14 -3.64 -5.67
C LEU A 108 6.96 -3.65 -6.97
N GLY A 109 6.33 -3.40 -8.11
CA GLY A 109 7.00 -3.31 -9.41
C GLY A 109 8.02 -2.19 -9.49
N ILE A 110 7.75 -1.03 -8.87
CA ILE A 110 8.71 0.07 -8.76
C ILE A 110 9.90 -0.35 -7.90
N SER A 111 9.65 -0.89 -6.70
CA SER A 111 10.75 -1.29 -5.80
C SER A 111 11.60 -2.46 -6.33
N LEU A 112 11.03 -3.32 -7.17
CA LEU A 112 11.78 -4.38 -7.89
C LEU A 112 12.48 -3.86 -9.16
N GLY A 113 12.31 -2.60 -9.54
CA GLY A 113 12.89 -2.01 -10.76
C GLY A 113 12.25 -2.48 -12.07
N ILE A 114 11.09 -3.14 -12.01
CA ILE A 114 10.31 -3.61 -13.16
C ILE A 114 9.61 -2.42 -13.84
N ILE A 115 8.99 -1.56 -13.04
CA ILE A 115 8.35 -0.33 -13.50
C ILE A 115 9.28 0.84 -13.23
N LYS A 116 9.80 1.43 -14.31
CA LYS A 116 10.78 2.54 -14.25
C LYS A 116 10.19 3.91 -14.60
N THR A 117 8.93 3.92 -15.04
CA THR A 117 8.24 5.13 -15.53
C THR A 117 7.58 5.94 -14.41
N HIS A 118 7.61 5.45 -13.17
CA HIS A 118 6.90 6.01 -12.01
C HIS A 118 7.78 5.88 -10.76
N GLU A 119 7.60 6.79 -9.80
CA GLU A 119 8.35 6.81 -8.55
C GLU A 119 7.45 6.43 -7.35
N GLU A 120 8.04 6.10 -6.19
CA GLU A 120 7.26 5.77 -4.99
C GLU A 120 6.35 6.92 -4.54
N ALA A 121 6.74 8.17 -4.81
CA ALA A 121 5.94 9.35 -4.54
C ALA A 121 4.60 9.34 -5.30
N ASP A 122 4.54 8.74 -6.49
CA ASP A 122 3.31 8.64 -7.27
C ASP A 122 2.34 7.65 -6.64
N MET A 123 2.86 6.57 -6.04
CA MET A 123 2.05 5.61 -5.29
C MET A 123 1.47 6.23 -4.03
N ALA A 124 2.26 7.05 -3.33
CA ALA A 124 1.79 7.79 -2.16
C ALA A 124 0.64 8.75 -2.51
N LYS A 125 0.74 9.47 -3.64
CA LYS A 125 -0.35 10.31 -4.16
C LYS A 125 -1.58 9.48 -4.50
N LEU A 126 -1.43 8.35 -5.20
CA LEU A 126 -2.57 7.49 -5.53
C LEU A 126 -3.31 7.06 -4.25
N VAL A 127 -2.59 6.56 -3.24
CA VAL A 127 -3.18 6.15 -1.96
C VAL A 127 -3.98 7.29 -1.30
N SER A 128 -3.47 8.52 -1.31
CA SER A 128 -4.17 9.65 -0.69
C SER A 128 -5.43 10.10 -1.44
N HIS A 129 -5.57 9.74 -2.72
CA HIS A 129 -6.64 10.22 -3.59
C HIS A 129 -7.73 9.17 -3.88
N VAL A 130 -7.48 7.87 -3.66
CA VAL A 130 -8.45 6.81 -3.99
C VAL A 130 -9.47 6.53 -2.89
N GLY A 131 -9.26 7.01 -1.66
CA GLY A 131 -10.20 6.81 -0.56
C GLY A 131 -11.56 7.47 -0.80
N SER A 132 -12.63 6.86 -0.30
CA SER A 132 -14.02 7.35 -0.52
C SER A 132 -14.23 8.81 -0.09
N ALA A 133 -13.59 9.26 0.99
CA ALA A 133 -13.63 10.66 1.42
C ALA A 133 -12.87 11.59 0.46
N ALA A 134 -11.72 11.14 -0.06
CA ALA A 134 -10.92 11.92 -1.00
C ALA A 134 -11.64 12.11 -2.34
N VAL A 135 -12.25 11.04 -2.86
CA VAL A 135 -13.02 11.06 -4.11
C VAL A 135 -14.21 12.02 -4.04
N GLN A 136 -14.95 12.00 -2.92
CA GLN A 136 -16.08 12.91 -2.72
C GLN A 136 -15.61 14.36 -2.53
N LYS A 137 -14.52 14.58 -1.77
CA LYS A 137 -13.94 15.91 -1.59
C LYS A 137 -13.48 16.52 -2.91
N ASP A 138 -12.85 15.74 -3.78
CA ASP A 138 -12.43 16.17 -5.12
C ASP A 138 -13.60 16.58 -6.01
N SER A 139 -14.74 15.90 -5.85
CA SER A 139 -15.95 16.14 -6.64
C SER A 139 -16.85 17.26 -6.09
N GLY A 140 -16.64 17.67 -4.83
CA GLY A 140 -17.45 18.71 -4.18
C GLY A 140 -18.89 18.31 -3.86
N GLU A 141 -19.27 17.04 -4.07
CA GLU A 141 -20.61 16.51 -3.83
C GLU A 141 -20.58 15.15 -3.12
N VAL A 142 -21.68 14.82 -2.43
CA VAL A 142 -21.90 13.47 -1.91
C VAL A 142 -22.28 12.56 -3.06
N MET A 143 -21.52 11.48 -3.25
CA MET A 143 -21.66 10.59 -4.41
C MET A 143 -22.18 9.23 -4.00
N THR A 144 -22.96 8.60 -4.89
CA THR A 144 -23.30 7.17 -4.77
C THR A 144 -22.04 6.31 -4.95
N VAL A 145 -22.04 5.07 -4.42
CA VAL A 145 -20.90 4.15 -4.55
C VAL A 145 -20.46 3.99 -6.01
N ALA A 146 -21.39 3.75 -6.94
CA ALA A 146 -21.07 3.59 -8.36
C ALA A 146 -20.42 4.86 -8.97
N LYS A 147 -20.91 6.05 -8.61
CA LYS A 147 -20.29 7.31 -9.04
C LYS A 147 -18.87 7.46 -8.48
N GLN A 148 -18.65 7.09 -7.21
CA GLN A 148 -17.33 7.11 -6.61
C GLN A 148 -16.35 6.17 -7.32
N GLU A 149 -16.79 4.97 -7.71
CA GLU A 149 -15.94 4.01 -8.42
C GLU A 149 -15.51 4.50 -9.80
N ILE A 150 -16.41 5.15 -10.54
CA ILE A 150 -16.09 5.77 -11.83
C ILE A 150 -15.09 6.91 -11.64
N ARG A 151 -15.36 7.80 -10.67
CA ARG A 151 -14.49 8.95 -10.39
C ARG A 151 -13.12 8.52 -9.90
N ARG A 152 -13.05 7.50 -9.04
CA ARG A 152 -11.79 6.91 -8.56
C ARG A 152 -10.94 6.43 -9.73
N ALA A 153 -11.52 5.65 -10.63
CA ALA A 153 -10.81 5.18 -11.81
C ALA A 153 -10.31 6.34 -12.69
N GLU A 154 -11.07 7.42 -12.81
CA GLU A 154 -10.64 8.63 -13.51
C GLU A 154 -9.43 9.32 -12.86
N ILE A 155 -9.49 9.55 -11.54
CA ILE A 155 -8.40 10.16 -10.77
C ILE A 155 -7.11 9.36 -10.92
N VAL A 156 -7.19 8.02 -10.78
CA VAL A 156 -6.04 7.11 -10.93
C VAL A 156 -5.38 7.28 -12.30
N ARG A 157 -6.17 7.23 -13.39
CA ARG A 157 -5.65 7.40 -14.76
C ARG A 157 -5.00 8.76 -14.96
N ASN A 158 -5.61 9.82 -14.42
CA ASN A 158 -5.09 11.18 -14.56
C ASN A 158 -3.75 11.34 -13.84
N ILE A 159 -3.62 10.81 -12.62
CA ILE A 159 -2.36 10.83 -11.87
C ILE A 159 -1.27 10.07 -12.66
N LEU A 160 -1.55 8.84 -13.09
CA LEU A 160 -0.58 8.03 -13.83
C LEU A 160 -0.20 8.60 -15.21
N ALA A 161 -1.10 9.35 -15.86
CA ALA A 161 -0.80 10.00 -17.12
C ALA A 161 0.16 11.19 -16.95
N GLN A 162 0.01 11.97 -15.88
CA GLN A 162 0.86 13.13 -15.58
C GLN A 162 2.28 12.73 -15.15
N THR A 163 2.44 11.53 -14.61
CA THR A 163 3.70 11.05 -14.01
C THR A 163 4.63 10.34 -15.00
N LYS A 164 4.22 10.14 -16.26
CA LYS A 164 5.10 9.60 -17.31
C LYS A 164 6.25 10.58 -17.61
N LYS A 165 7.30 10.57 -16.80
CA LYS A 165 8.57 11.20 -17.16
C LYS A 165 9.23 10.36 -18.27
N SER A 166 9.63 11.03 -19.35
CA SER A 166 10.49 10.47 -20.41
C SER A 166 11.90 10.23 -19.92
#